data_AF-A0AAX0N661-F1
#
_entry.id   AF-A0AAX0N661-F1
#
_cell.length_a   1.000
_cell.length_b   1.000
_cell.length_c   1.000
_cell.angle_alpha   90.00
_cell.angle_beta   90.00
_cell.angle_gamma   90.00
#
_symmetry.space_group_name_H-M   'P 1'
#
loop_
_entity.id
_entity.type
_entity.pdbx_description
1 polymer ?
#
loop_
_entity_poly.entity_id
_entity_poly.type
_entity_poly.pdbx_seq_one_letter_code
_entity_poly.pdbx_strand_id
1 'polypeptide(L)'
;MKISHMKKDELFEGFYLIKSADLRQTRAGKNYLAFTFQDDSGEIEGKLWDAQSHNVEAFTAGKVVHMKGRREVYNNTPQVNQITLRLPQPGEPNDPADFKVKSPVDVKEIRDYMSQMIFKIENPVWQRIVRKLYTKYDKEFYSYPAAKTNHHAFETGLAYHTATMVRLADAISEVYPQLNKSLLYAGIMLHDLAKVIELTGPDQTEYTVRGNLLGHIALIDSEITKTVMELGIDDTKEEVVLLRHVILSHHGLLEYGSPVRPRIMEAEIIHMIDNLDASMMMMSTALALVDKGEMTNKIFAMDNRSFYKPDLD
;
A
#
# COMPACT_ATOMS: atom_id res chain seq x y z
N MET A 1 -3.62 -22.51 -11.20
CA MET A 1 -4.92 -22.02 -10.67
C MET A 1 -4.65 -20.67 -10.01
N LYS A 2 -5.55 -19.68 -10.10
CA LYS A 2 -5.37 -18.42 -9.36
C LYS A 2 -5.63 -18.62 -7.87
N ILE A 3 -4.89 -17.95 -6.99
CA ILE A 3 -5.06 -18.06 -5.53
C ILE A 3 -6.50 -17.75 -5.11
N SER A 4 -7.06 -16.67 -5.63
CA SER A 4 -8.47 -16.27 -5.41
C SER A 4 -9.50 -17.34 -5.78
N HIS A 5 -9.16 -18.28 -6.67
CA HIS A 5 -10.06 -19.34 -7.13
C HIS A 5 -9.81 -20.70 -6.45
N MET A 6 -8.92 -20.76 -5.45
CA MET A 6 -8.61 -22.01 -4.75
C MET A 6 -9.74 -22.44 -3.82
N LYS A 7 -10.36 -23.57 -4.15
CA LYS A 7 -11.44 -24.16 -3.36
C LYS A 7 -10.93 -24.89 -2.13
N LYS A 8 -11.74 -24.87 -1.07
CA LYS A 8 -11.41 -25.51 0.20
C LYS A 8 -11.30 -27.03 0.02
N ASP A 9 -10.25 -27.60 0.60
CA ASP A 9 -9.95 -29.04 0.62
C ASP A 9 -9.70 -29.66 -0.77
N GLU A 10 -9.46 -28.83 -1.80
CA GLU A 10 -9.12 -29.27 -3.15
C GLU A 10 -7.61 -29.19 -3.42
N LEU A 11 -7.14 -30.11 -4.27
CA LEU A 11 -5.80 -30.06 -4.82
C LEU A 11 -5.72 -29.00 -5.92
N PHE A 12 -4.59 -28.32 -6.00
CA PHE A 12 -4.32 -27.36 -7.06
C PHE A 12 -2.88 -27.49 -7.55
N GLU A 13 -2.65 -26.97 -8.75
CA GLU A 13 -1.35 -26.89 -9.40
C GLU A 13 -1.24 -25.53 -10.12
N GLY A 14 -0.04 -24.94 -10.07
CA GLY A 14 0.24 -23.67 -10.76
C GLY A 14 1.62 -23.11 -10.45
N PHE A 15 1.90 -21.94 -11.03
CA PHE A 15 3.09 -21.15 -10.75
C PHE A 15 2.73 -19.99 -9.83
N TYR A 16 3.61 -19.70 -8.88
CA TYR A 16 3.42 -18.63 -7.90
C TYR A 16 4.77 -18.02 -7.54
N LEU A 17 4.77 -16.73 -7.22
CA LEU A 17 5.93 -16.03 -6.69
C LEU A 17 6.10 -16.36 -5.20
N ILE A 18 7.33 -16.68 -4.78
CA ILE A 18 7.70 -16.68 -3.37
C ILE A 18 7.88 -15.23 -2.94
N LYS A 19 6.90 -14.66 -2.23
CA LYS A 19 6.97 -13.31 -1.69
C LYS A 19 7.92 -13.25 -0.48
N SER A 20 7.84 -14.25 0.39
CA SER A 20 8.72 -14.41 1.56
C SER A 20 9.05 -15.89 1.79
N ALA A 21 10.22 -16.15 2.38
CA ALA A 21 10.70 -17.48 2.72
C ALA A 21 11.54 -17.43 4.00
N ASP A 22 10.95 -17.81 5.13
CA ASP A 22 11.62 -17.80 6.44
C ASP A 22 12.00 -19.23 6.86
N LEU A 23 13.28 -19.45 7.16
CA LEU A 23 13.72 -20.68 7.83
C LEU A 23 13.36 -20.61 9.32
N ARG A 24 12.53 -21.54 9.78
CA ARG A 24 12.08 -21.63 11.18
C ARG A 24 12.29 -23.04 11.72
N GLN A 25 12.26 -23.16 13.04
CA GLN A 25 12.37 -24.44 13.74
C GLN A 25 11.09 -24.80 14.49
N THR A 26 10.72 -26.07 14.43
CA THR A 26 9.68 -26.63 15.29
C THR A 26 10.17 -26.71 16.74
N ARG A 27 9.25 -26.93 17.69
CA ARG A 27 9.62 -27.22 19.09
C ARG A 27 10.56 -28.42 19.24
N ALA A 28 10.53 -29.34 18.27
CA ALA A 28 11.41 -30.51 18.22
C ALA A 28 12.75 -30.25 17.49
N GLY A 29 13.06 -28.99 17.14
CA GLY A 29 14.31 -28.60 16.49
C GLY A 29 14.38 -28.88 14.98
N LYS A 30 13.34 -29.45 14.38
CA LYS A 30 13.28 -29.69 12.94
C LYS A 30 13.04 -28.39 12.16
N ASN A 31 13.81 -28.18 11.10
CA ASN A 31 13.67 -27.04 10.20
C ASN A 31 12.40 -27.16 9.34
N TYR A 32 11.76 -26.02 9.09
CA TYR A 32 10.71 -25.86 8.09
C TYR A 32 10.82 -24.48 7.45
N LEU A 33 10.36 -24.35 6.21
CA LEU A 33 10.24 -23.05 5.55
C LEU A 33 8.79 -22.57 5.68
N ALA A 34 8.63 -21.36 6.23
CA ALA A 34 7.37 -20.63 6.21
C ALA A 34 7.38 -19.69 5.00
N PHE A 35 6.40 -19.85 4.12
CA PHE A 35 6.29 -19.08 2.89
C PHE A 35 5.03 -18.22 2.88
N THR A 36 5.14 -17.08 2.23
CA THR A 36 4.00 -16.40 1.61
C THR A 36 4.14 -16.51 0.10
N PHE A 37 3.18 -17.16 -0.55
CA PHE A 37 3.09 -17.24 -2.00
C PHE A 37 2.18 -16.15 -2.54
N GLN A 38 2.45 -15.67 -3.74
CA GLN A 38 1.71 -14.61 -4.39
C GLN A 38 1.44 -14.95 -5.87
N ASP A 39 0.26 -14.56 -6.34
CA ASP A 39 -0.01 -14.30 -7.75
C ASP A 39 -0.70 -12.92 -7.90
N ASP A 40 -1.09 -12.58 -9.12
CA ASP A 40 -1.80 -11.32 -9.42
C ASP A 40 -3.20 -11.21 -8.78
N SER A 41 -3.69 -12.28 -8.13
CA SER A 41 -5.02 -12.35 -7.53
C SER A 41 -5.02 -12.38 -6.00
N GLY A 42 -3.86 -12.57 -5.37
CA GLY A 42 -3.73 -12.52 -3.91
C GLY A 42 -2.51 -13.24 -3.37
N GLU A 43 -2.55 -13.47 -2.06
CA GLU A 43 -1.49 -14.13 -1.29
C GLU A 43 -2.04 -15.32 -0.51
N ILE A 44 -1.22 -16.36 -0.34
CA ILE A 44 -1.55 -17.51 0.49
C ILE A 44 -0.32 -18.01 1.25
N GLU A 45 -0.50 -18.32 2.54
CA GLU A 45 0.58 -18.85 3.37
C GLU A 45 0.76 -20.36 3.16
N GLY A 46 1.98 -20.85 3.31
CA GLY A 46 2.26 -22.28 3.24
C GLY A 46 3.50 -22.68 4.03
N LYS A 47 3.57 -23.94 4.45
CA LYS A 47 4.72 -24.48 5.20
C LYS A 47 5.28 -25.73 4.52
N LEU A 48 6.58 -25.69 4.22
CA LEU A 48 7.33 -26.87 3.81
C LEU A 48 8.03 -27.45 5.04
N TRP A 49 7.46 -28.52 5.58
CA TRP A 49 8.00 -29.25 6.72
C TRP A 49 9.24 -30.06 6.36
N ASP A 50 10.07 -30.35 7.38
CA ASP A 50 11.31 -31.12 7.23
C ASP A 50 12.24 -30.55 6.13
N ALA A 51 12.32 -29.22 6.04
CA ALA A 51 13.09 -28.51 5.01
C ALA A 51 14.59 -28.82 5.12
N GLN A 52 15.18 -29.29 4.02
CA GLN A 52 16.60 -29.59 3.90
C GLN A 52 17.37 -28.38 3.36
N SER A 53 18.70 -28.37 3.47
CA SER A 53 19.54 -27.25 3.02
C SER A 53 19.31 -26.87 1.55
N HIS A 54 19.14 -27.86 0.67
CA HIS A 54 18.86 -27.62 -0.75
C HIS A 54 17.52 -26.91 -0.98
N ASN A 55 16.52 -27.09 -0.10
CA ASN A 55 15.26 -26.36 -0.20
C ASN A 55 15.45 -24.89 0.16
N VAL A 56 16.23 -24.61 1.20
CA VAL A 56 16.52 -23.24 1.65
C VAL A 56 17.28 -22.45 0.58
N GLU A 57 18.24 -23.08 -0.09
CA GLU A 57 19.00 -22.46 -1.18
C GLU A 57 18.15 -22.27 -2.45
N ALA A 58 17.29 -23.24 -2.78
CA ALA A 58 16.49 -23.20 -4.00
C ALA A 58 15.30 -22.23 -3.90
N PHE A 59 14.57 -22.22 -2.79
CA PHE A 59 13.28 -21.56 -2.63
C PHE A 59 13.40 -20.27 -1.80
N THR A 60 13.98 -19.25 -2.42
CA THR A 60 14.19 -17.92 -1.82
C THR A 60 13.13 -16.93 -2.30
N ALA A 61 12.91 -15.85 -1.53
CA ALA A 61 12.04 -14.75 -1.93
C ALA A 61 12.44 -14.18 -3.31
N GLY A 62 11.45 -13.77 -4.10
CA GLY A 62 11.62 -13.25 -5.45
C GLY A 62 11.66 -14.30 -6.57
N LYS A 63 11.65 -15.60 -6.24
CA LYS A 63 11.63 -16.68 -7.25
C LYS A 63 10.21 -17.14 -7.55
N VAL A 64 9.93 -17.43 -8.82
CA VAL A 64 8.75 -18.16 -9.24
C VAL A 64 8.98 -19.65 -8.99
N VAL A 65 7.97 -20.33 -8.45
CA VAL A 65 7.97 -21.78 -8.26
C VAL A 65 6.73 -22.40 -8.83
N HIS A 66 6.88 -23.61 -9.33
CA HIS A 66 5.75 -24.47 -9.63
C HIS A 66 5.35 -25.21 -8.35
N MET A 67 4.13 -25.00 -7.90
CA MET A 67 3.58 -25.56 -6.66
C MET A 67 2.41 -26.49 -6.95
N LYS A 68 2.48 -27.68 -6.36
CA LYS A 68 1.32 -28.54 -6.10
C LYS A 68 1.00 -28.49 -4.62
N GLY A 69 -0.27 -28.42 -4.28
CA GLY A 69 -0.67 -28.39 -2.88
C GLY A 69 -2.16 -28.57 -2.71
N ARG A 70 -2.58 -28.59 -1.45
CA ARG A 70 -3.98 -28.61 -1.04
C ARG A 70 -4.30 -27.33 -0.29
N ARG A 71 -5.36 -26.63 -0.70
CA ARG A 71 -5.83 -25.45 0.05
C ARG A 71 -6.65 -25.95 1.24
N GLU A 72 -6.15 -25.69 2.44
CA GLU A 72 -6.82 -25.99 3.69
C GLU A 72 -7.17 -24.68 4.42
N VAL A 73 -8.06 -24.77 5.40
CA VAL A 73 -8.36 -23.65 6.30
C VAL A 73 -7.99 -24.08 7.71
N TYR A 74 -7.02 -23.40 8.31
CA TYR A 74 -6.60 -23.63 9.68
C TYR A 74 -6.85 -22.37 10.51
N ASN A 75 -7.64 -22.50 11.58
CA ASN A 75 -8.04 -21.37 12.43
C ASN A 75 -8.64 -20.19 11.64
N ASN A 76 -9.51 -20.49 10.67
CA ASN A 76 -10.12 -19.55 9.70
C ASN A 76 -9.16 -18.86 8.72
N THR A 77 -7.87 -19.20 8.70
CA THR A 77 -6.92 -18.67 7.71
C THR A 77 -6.68 -19.70 6.60
N PRO A 78 -6.90 -19.35 5.31
CA PRO A 78 -6.50 -20.19 4.20
C PRO A 78 -4.97 -20.40 4.20
N GLN A 79 -4.54 -21.65 4.10
CA GLN A 79 -3.13 -22.00 3.96
C GLN A 79 -2.98 -23.16 2.97
N VAL A 80 -1.80 -23.28 2.39
CA VAL A 80 -1.43 -24.43 1.57
C VAL A 80 -0.74 -25.48 2.44
N ASN A 81 -1.26 -26.70 2.37
CA ASN A 81 -0.64 -27.89 2.94
C ASN A 81 -0.30 -28.90 1.83
N GLN A 82 0.44 -29.96 2.19
CA GLN A 82 0.90 -30.98 1.23
C GLN A 82 1.69 -30.38 0.05
N ILE A 83 2.52 -29.37 0.36
CA ILE A 83 3.23 -28.59 -0.64
C ILE A 83 4.33 -29.44 -1.29
N THR A 84 4.35 -29.45 -2.62
CA THR A 84 5.48 -29.88 -3.44
C THR A 84 5.92 -28.73 -4.33
N LEU A 85 7.19 -28.35 -4.25
CA LEU A 85 7.78 -27.25 -5.02
C LEU A 85 8.82 -27.76 -5.99
N ARG A 86 8.92 -27.10 -7.14
CA ARG A 86 10.05 -27.19 -8.06
C ARG A 86 10.31 -25.83 -8.72
N LEU A 87 11.53 -25.61 -9.18
CA LEU A 87 11.84 -24.47 -10.03
C LEU A 87 11.20 -24.64 -11.43
N PRO A 88 10.85 -23.54 -12.10
CA PRO A 88 10.42 -23.56 -13.49
C PRO A 88 11.48 -24.18 -14.42
N GLN A 89 11.02 -24.90 -15.43
CA GLN A 89 11.83 -25.44 -16.53
C GLN A 89 11.90 -24.43 -17.69
N PRO A 90 12.85 -24.58 -18.63
CA PRO A 90 12.89 -23.74 -19.82
C PRO A 90 11.56 -23.74 -20.57
N GLY A 91 11.01 -22.55 -20.85
CA GLY A 91 9.71 -22.37 -21.51
C GLY A 91 8.52 -22.26 -20.55
N GLU A 92 8.71 -22.44 -19.24
CA GLU A 92 7.67 -22.21 -18.23
C GLU A 92 7.71 -20.76 -17.69
N PRO A 93 6.59 -20.26 -17.12
CA PRO A 93 6.55 -18.94 -16.49
C PRO A 93 7.61 -18.80 -15.39
N ASN A 94 8.45 -17.78 -15.52
CA ASN A 94 9.55 -17.53 -14.59
C ASN A 94 9.81 -16.04 -14.35
N ASP A 95 9.03 -15.13 -14.94
CA ASP A 95 9.13 -13.70 -14.67
C ASP A 95 8.32 -13.37 -13.40
N PRO A 96 8.95 -12.91 -12.30
CA PRO A 96 8.24 -12.49 -11.09
C PRO A 96 7.17 -11.42 -11.34
N ALA A 97 7.34 -10.56 -12.36
CA ALA A 97 6.40 -9.48 -12.66
C ALA A 97 5.02 -10.01 -13.06
N ASP A 98 4.94 -11.20 -13.66
CA ASP A 98 3.67 -11.83 -14.07
C ASP A 98 2.81 -12.29 -12.89
N PHE A 99 3.41 -12.37 -11.69
CA PHE A 99 2.77 -12.87 -10.47
C PHE A 99 2.57 -11.78 -9.41
N LYS A 100 2.88 -10.53 -9.73
CA LYS A 100 2.55 -9.41 -8.85
C LYS A 100 1.17 -8.88 -9.17
N VAL A 101 0.48 -8.39 -8.14
CA VAL A 101 -0.78 -7.66 -8.32
C VAL A 101 -0.48 -6.46 -9.20
N LYS A 102 -1.07 -6.44 -10.39
CA LYS A 102 -0.98 -5.27 -11.27
C LYS A 102 -1.77 -4.15 -10.63
N SER A 103 -1.23 -2.93 -10.73
CA SER A 103 -1.97 -1.74 -10.37
C SER A 103 -3.35 -1.77 -11.05
N PRO A 104 -4.46 -1.52 -10.33
CA PRO A 104 -5.80 -1.51 -10.92
C PRO A 104 -6.02 -0.38 -11.93
N VAL A 105 -4.99 0.45 -12.11
CA VAL A 105 -5.02 1.70 -12.87
C VAL A 105 -3.71 1.89 -13.64
N ASP A 106 -3.83 2.50 -14.82
CA ASP A 106 -2.67 2.84 -15.66
C ASP A 106 -1.87 3.98 -15.01
N VAL A 107 -0.58 3.72 -14.75
CA VAL A 107 0.36 4.71 -14.20
C VAL A 107 0.39 5.99 -15.03
N LYS A 108 0.26 5.86 -16.36
CA LYS A 108 0.23 7.01 -17.27
C LYS A 108 -1.02 7.87 -17.03
N GLU A 109 -2.18 7.25 -16.87
CA GLU A 109 -3.42 7.97 -16.56
C GLU A 109 -3.33 8.69 -15.21
N ILE A 110 -2.74 8.05 -14.18
CA ILE A 110 -2.48 8.72 -12.90
C ILE A 110 -1.56 9.91 -13.10
N ARG A 111 -0.43 9.74 -13.81
CA ARG A 111 0.55 10.82 -14.06
C ARG A 111 -0.09 12.02 -14.74
N ASP A 112 -0.90 11.77 -15.77
CA ASP A 112 -1.61 12.82 -16.50
C ASP A 112 -2.62 13.52 -15.59
N TYR A 113 -3.38 12.77 -14.79
CA TYR A 113 -4.32 13.31 -13.81
C TYR A 113 -3.63 14.17 -12.74
N MET A 114 -2.59 13.65 -12.09
CA MET A 114 -1.85 14.38 -11.07
C MET A 114 -1.23 15.66 -11.62
N SER A 115 -0.69 15.61 -12.84
CA SER A 115 -0.15 16.79 -13.52
C SER A 115 -1.21 17.87 -13.72
N GLN A 116 -2.43 17.49 -14.13
CA GLN A 116 -3.56 18.42 -14.24
C GLN A 116 -3.97 19.01 -12.88
N MET A 117 -3.99 18.19 -11.83
CA MET A 117 -4.36 18.65 -10.48
C MET A 117 -3.35 19.63 -9.89
N ILE A 118 -2.06 19.48 -10.20
CA ILE A 118 -1.03 20.47 -9.82
C ILE A 118 -1.35 21.86 -10.41
N PHE A 119 -1.83 21.92 -11.66
CA PHE A 119 -2.21 23.20 -12.29
C PHE A 119 -3.43 23.86 -11.64
N LYS A 120 -4.31 23.07 -10.99
CA LYS A 120 -5.45 23.60 -10.23
C LYS A 120 -5.08 24.18 -8.86
N ILE A 121 -3.83 24.02 -8.41
CA ILE A 121 -3.33 24.71 -7.22
C ILE A 121 -3.04 26.16 -7.61
N GLU A 122 -3.97 27.07 -7.30
CA GLU A 122 -3.90 28.49 -7.68
C GLU A 122 -2.94 29.29 -6.80
N ASN A 123 -2.76 28.87 -5.54
CA ASN A 123 -1.80 29.52 -4.65
C ASN A 123 -0.35 29.27 -5.15
N PRO A 124 0.42 30.34 -5.48
CA PRO A 124 1.73 30.19 -6.10
C PRO A 124 2.79 29.62 -5.14
N VAL A 125 2.65 29.81 -3.82
CA VAL A 125 3.58 29.26 -2.83
C VAL A 125 3.42 27.74 -2.78
N TRP A 126 2.20 27.25 -2.59
CA TRP A 126 1.91 25.82 -2.55
C TRP A 126 2.23 25.13 -3.86
N GLN A 127 1.85 25.71 -5.00
CA GLN A 127 2.13 25.13 -6.31
C GLN A 127 3.65 24.95 -6.53
N ARG A 128 4.46 25.94 -6.15
CA ARG A 128 5.93 25.85 -6.26
C ARG A 128 6.51 24.73 -5.39
N ILE A 129 6.04 24.59 -4.14
CA ILE A 129 6.48 23.54 -3.22
C ILE A 129 6.11 22.15 -3.77
N VAL A 130 4.83 21.97 -4.16
CA VAL A 130 4.33 20.70 -4.72
C VAL A 130 5.12 20.32 -5.97
N ARG A 131 5.25 21.23 -6.95
CA ARG A 131 5.99 20.96 -8.20
C ARG A 131 7.44 20.56 -7.94
N LYS A 132 8.13 21.26 -7.03
CA LYS A 132 9.53 20.99 -6.71
C LYS A 132 9.70 19.60 -6.09
N LEU A 133 8.84 19.23 -5.14
CA LEU A 133 8.88 17.91 -4.49
C LEU A 133 8.46 16.78 -5.44
N TYR A 134 7.41 16.96 -6.23
CA TYR A 134 7.00 15.97 -7.24
C TYR A 134 8.07 15.75 -8.31
N THR A 135 8.75 16.81 -8.75
CA THR A 135 9.88 16.66 -9.68
C THR A 135 11.03 15.88 -9.05
N LYS A 136 11.30 16.12 -7.76
CA LYS A 136 12.39 15.45 -7.02
C LYS A 136 12.14 13.96 -6.83
N TYR A 137 10.89 13.56 -6.62
CA TYR A 137 10.50 12.19 -6.27
C TYR A 137 9.63 11.51 -7.35
N ASP A 138 9.65 12.00 -8.60
CA ASP A 138 8.75 11.54 -9.67
C ASP A 138 8.80 10.02 -9.84
N LYS A 139 10.00 9.46 -10.02
CA LYS A 139 10.17 8.03 -10.29
C LYS A 139 9.65 7.18 -9.13
N GLU A 140 10.03 7.52 -7.92
CA GLU A 140 9.68 6.79 -6.71
C GLU A 140 8.18 6.90 -6.42
N PHE A 141 7.60 8.10 -6.50
CA PHE A 141 6.18 8.33 -6.22
C PHE A 141 5.27 7.44 -7.07
N TYR A 142 5.58 7.27 -8.36
CA TYR A 142 4.78 6.46 -9.29
C TYR A 142 5.11 4.97 -9.29
N SER A 143 6.04 4.50 -8.45
CA SER A 143 6.37 3.07 -8.33
C SER A 143 6.15 2.52 -6.92
N TYR A 144 6.18 3.36 -5.89
CA TYR A 144 6.12 2.91 -4.50
C TYR A 144 4.71 2.49 -4.07
N PRO A 145 4.62 1.53 -3.12
CA PRO A 145 3.38 1.23 -2.43
C PRO A 145 3.05 2.33 -1.41
N ALA A 146 1.77 2.46 -1.04
CA ALA A 146 1.37 3.38 0.04
C ALA A 146 1.53 2.75 1.42
N ALA A 147 1.68 1.43 1.54
CA ALA A 147 1.89 0.79 2.82
C ALA A 147 2.72 -0.49 2.66
N LYS A 148 3.42 -0.89 3.74
CA LYS A 148 4.09 -2.20 3.80
C LYS A 148 3.09 -3.36 3.76
N THR A 149 2.02 -3.21 4.51
CA THR A 149 0.90 -4.15 4.60
C THR A 149 -0.39 -3.34 4.63
N ASN A 150 -1.50 -3.91 4.16
CA ASN A 150 -2.85 -3.33 4.13
C ASN A 150 -3.18 -2.53 2.86
N HIS A 151 -3.79 -1.34 2.99
CA HIS A 151 -4.32 -0.55 1.89
C HIS A 151 -3.19 -0.13 0.95
N HIS A 152 -3.44 -0.25 -0.36
CA HIS A 152 -2.50 0.20 -1.38
C HIS A 152 -1.08 -0.39 -1.26
N ALA A 153 -0.94 -1.59 -0.69
CA ALA A 153 0.33 -2.31 -0.56
C ALA A 153 0.73 -3.04 -1.87
N PHE A 154 0.74 -2.30 -2.98
CA PHE A 154 1.13 -2.78 -4.31
C PHE A 154 1.90 -1.69 -5.07
N GLU A 155 2.60 -2.07 -6.13
CA GLU A 155 3.35 -1.14 -6.99
C GLU A 155 2.43 -0.05 -7.56
N THR A 156 2.85 1.23 -7.50
CA THR A 156 2.00 2.41 -7.81
C THR A 156 0.92 2.73 -6.76
N GLY A 157 0.87 1.98 -5.65
CA GLY A 157 -0.14 2.17 -4.61
C GLY A 157 -0.16 3.59 -4.03
N LEU A 158 1.02 4.21 -3.84
CA LEU A 158 1.14 5.57 -3.29
C LEU A 158 0.50 6.62 -4.20
N ALA A 159 0.83 6.58 -5.49
CA ALA A 159 0.27 7.52 -6.46
C ALA A 159 -1.23 7.29 -6.68
N TYR A 160 -1.68 6.04 -6.66
CA TYR A 160 -3.11 5.72 -6.77
C TYR A 160 -3.91 6.24 -5.57
N HIS A 161 -3.46 5.97 -4.34
CA HIS A 161 -4.05 6.48 -3.10
C HIS A 161 -4.14 8.01 -3.11
N THR A 162 -3.04 8.68 -3.46
CA THR A 162 -3.04 10.15 -3.56
C THR A 162 -4.06 10.64 -4.59
N ALA A 163 -4.17 9.97 -5.75
CA ALA A 163 -5.10 10.38 -6.81
C ALA A 163 -6.56 10.19 -6.41
N THR A 164 -6.92 9.09 -5.73
CA THR A 164 -8.29 8.85 -5.25
C THR A 164 -8.67 9.84 -4.17
N MET A 165 -7.77 10.16 -3.24
CA MET A 165 -7.99 11.23 -2.25
C MET A 165 -8.21 12.59 -2.90
N VAL A 166 -7.44 12.96 -3.93
CA VAL A 166 -7.66 14.22 -4.65
C VAL A 166 -9.03 14.25 -5.34
N ARG A 167 -9.48 13.12 -5.91
CA ARG A 167 -10.84 13.01 -6.50
C ARG A 167 -11.93 13.19 -5.44
N LEU A 168 -11.76 12.55 -4.28
CA LEU A 168 -12.68 12.70 -3.14
C LEU A 168 -12.72 14.15 -2.65
N ALA A 169 -11.57 14.81 -2.54
CA ALA A 169 -11.49 16.21 -2.14
C ALA A 169 -12.17 17.13 -3.15
N ASP A 170 -12.00 16.89 -4.46
CA ASP A 170 -12.68 17.66 -5.50
C ASP A 170 -14.20 17.54 -5.36
N ALA A 171 -14.72 16.32 -5.21
CA ALA A 171 -16.15 16.07 -5.02
C ALA A 171 -16.69 16.68 -3.71
N ILE A 172 -15.98 16.53 -2.59
CA ILE A 172 -16.36 17.10 -1.30
C ILE A 172 -16.37 18.64 -1.37
N SER A 173 -15.44 19.24 -2.12
CA SER A 173 -15.36 20.69 -2.28
C SER A 173 -16.52 21.31 -3.06
N GLU A 174 -17.24 20.52 -3.88
CA GLU A 174 -18.49 20.96 -4.51
C GLU A 174 -19.65 21.07 -3.51
N VAL A 175 -19.63 20.25 -2.46
CA VAL A 175 -20.62 20.30 -1.36
C VAL A 175 -20.27 21.38 -0.34
N TYR A 176 -18.98 21.58 -0.07
CA TYR A 176 -18.46 22.56 0.89
C TYR A 176 -17.60 23.61 0.19
N PRO A 177 -18.22 24.60 -0.49
CA PRO A 177 -17.51 25.61 -1.28
C PRO A 177 -16.62 26.55 -0.46
N GLN A 178 -16.76 26.56 0.87
CA GLN A 178 -15.90 27.30 1.79
C GLN A 178 -14.50 26.67 1.95
N LEU A 179 -14.30 25.43 1.51
CA LEU A 179 -13.01 24.77 1.57
C LEU A 179 -12.04 25.38 0.56
N ASN A 180 -10.80 25.63 1.00
CA ASN A 180 -9.73 26.04 0.11
C ASN A 180 -9.24 24.84 -0.72
N LYS A 181 -9.74 24.74 -1.96
CA LYS A 181 -9.36 23.67 -2.91
C LYS A 181 -7.85 23.58 -3.13
N SER A 182 -7.15 24.72 -3.22
CA SER A 182 -5.70 24.73 -3.43
C SER A 182 -4.95 24.11 -2.24
N LEU A 183 -5.37 24.39 -1.01
CA LEU A 183 -4.77 23.79 0.20
C LEU A 183 -5.12 22.30 0.31
N LEU A 184 -6.36 21.90 -0.03
CA LEU A 184 -6.74 20.49 -0.08
C LEU A 184 -5.85 19.70 -1.04
N TYR A 185 -5.74 20.16 -2.29
CA TYR A 185 -4.92 19.47 -3.29
C TYR A 185 -3.44 19.46 -2.87
N ALA A 186 -2.87 20.59 -2.42
CA ALA A 186 -1.48 20.63 -2.00
C ALA A 186 -1.20 19.73 -0.79
N GLY A 187 -2.08 19.75 0.21
CA GLY A 187 -1.99 18.91 1.40
C GLY A 187 -2.04 17.42 1.07
N ILE A 188 -3.06 16.99 0.31
CA ILE A 188 -3.21 15.59 -0.11
C ILE A 188 -2.05 15.15 -0.99
N MET A 189 -1.62 15.98 -1.93
CA MET A 189 -0.52 15.60 -2.82
C MET A 189 0.80 15.37 -2.06
N LEU A 190 0.98 16.00 -0.89
CA LEU A 190 2.23 15.92 -0.14
C LEU A 190 2.17 14.99 1.07
N HIS A 191 1.01 14.77 1.72
CA HIS A 191 0.93 14.15 3.05
C HIS A 191 1.74 12.87 3.20
N ASP A 192 1.66 11.99 2.21
CA ASP A 192 2.33 10.69 2.18
C ASP A 192 3.53 10.61 1.25
N LEU A 193 3.92 11.72 0.59
CA LEU A 193 4.99 11.70 -0.42
C LEU A 193 6.31 11.19 0.16
N ALA A 194 6.57 11.41 1.45
CA ALA A 194 7.77 10.90 2.12
C ALA A 194 7.78 9.38 2.35
N LYS A 195 6.73 8.63 1.96
CA LYS A 195 6.77 7.17 1.90
C LYS A 195 7.86 6.65 0.94
N VAL A 196 8.26 7.48 -0.03
CA VAL A 196 9.44 7.22 -0.88
C VAL A 196 10.77 7.16 -0.13
N ILE A 197 10.81 7.69 1.10
CA ILE A 197 11.96 7.68 2.01
C ILE A 197 11.74 6.68 3.15
N GLU A 198 10.48 6.56 3.62
CA GLU A 198 10.09 5.64 4.68
C GLU A 198 10.26 4.17 4.28
N LEU A 199 10.01 3.84 3.01
CA LEU A 199 10.01 2.48 2.48
C LEU A 199 11.19 2.21 1.53
N THR A 200 11.57 0.94 1.39
CA THR A 200 12.67 0.50 0.51
C THR A 200 12.31 0.47 -0.98
N GLY A 201 11.01 0.48 -1.32
CA GLY A 201 10.49 0.39 -2.69
C GLY A 201 9.39 -0.67 -2.85
N PRO A 202 8.96 -0.95 -4.10
CA PRO A 202 7.88 -1.91 -4.38
C PRO A 202 8.29 -3.39 -4.26
N ASP A 203 9.58 -3.70 -4.35
CA ASP A 203 10.10 -5.06 -4.21
C ASP A 203 10.41 -5.38 -2.76
N GLN A 204 9.73 -6.39 -2.20
CA GLN A 204 9.92 -6.83 -0.80
C GLN A 204 9.93 -5.62 0.16
N THR A 205 8.86 -4.82 0.09
CA THR A 205 8.76 -3.54 0.80
C THR A 205 9.04 -3.70 2.29
N GLU A 206 10.04 -2.96 2.76
CA GLU A 206 10.42 -2.86 4.16
C GLU A 206 10.54 -1.39 4.57
N TYR A 207 10.51 -1.16 5.88
CA TYR A 207 10.81 0.16 6.43
C TYR A 207 12.32 0.40 6.42
N THR A 208 12.73 1.58 5.93
CA THR A 208 14.12 2.02 6.07
C THR A 208 14.43 2.36 7.53
N VAL A 209 15.71 2.53 7.87
CA VAL A 209 16.11 3.01 9.21
C VAL A 209 15.46 4.37 9.51
N ARG A 210 15.40 5.26 8.51
CA ARG A 210 14.74 6.56 8.66
C ARG A 210 13.24 6.41 8.82
N GLY A 211 12.61 5.50 8.06
CA GLY A 211 11.19 5.20 8.20
C GLY A 211 10.84 4.70 9.60
N ASN A 212 11.56 3.70 10.10
CA ASN A 212 11.33 3.13 11.43
C ASN A 212 11.54 4.13 12.58
N LEU A 213 12.51 5.04 12.46
CA LEU A 213 12.85 5.96 13.56
C LEU A 213 12.11 7.29 13.51
N LEU A 214 11.70 7.77 12.33
CA LEU A 214 11.14 9.11 12.15
C LEU A 214 9.68 9.10 11.67
N GLY A 215 9.30 8.11 10.85
CA GLY A 215 8.00 8.07 10.18
C GLY A 215 7.84 9.10 9.06
N HIS A 216 6.95 8.83 8.10
CA HIS A 216 6.75 9.69 6.93
C HIS A 216 6.30 11.11 7.30
N ILE A 217 5.45 11.32 8.32
CA ILE A 217 4.95 12.66 8.72
C ILE A 217 6.11 13.63 9.00
N ALA A 218 7.07 13.23 9.83
CA ALA A 218 8.22 14.06 10.16
C ALA A 218 9.16 14.21 8.95
N LEU A 219 9.28 13.16 8.14
CA LEU A 219 10.11 13.19 6.93
C LEU A 219 9.55 14.16 5.89
N ILE A 220 8.25 14.20 5.64
CA ILE A 220 7.65 15.12 4.68
C ILE A 220 7.75 16.57 5.16
N ASP A 221 7.52 16.85 6.45
CA ASP A 221 7.70 18.20 7.00
C ASP A 221 9.14 18.70 6.84
N SER A 222 10.11 17.80 7.03
CA SER A 222 11.54 18.09 6.77
C SER A 222 11.80 18.41 5.29
N GLU A 223 11.22 17.65 4.36
CA GLU A 223 11.37 17.89 2.92
C GLU A 223 10.68 19.19 2.46
N ILE A 224 9.53 19.53 3.05
CA ILE A 224 8.87 20.83 2.83
C ILE A 224 9.75 21.97 3.31
N THR A 225 10.31 21.85 4.52
CA THR A 225 11.18 22.89 5.11
C THR A 225 12.41 23.14 4.23
N LYS A 226 13.10 22.08 3.79
CA LYS A 226 14.24 22.20 2.86
C LYS A 226 13.84 22.86 1.54
N THR A 227 12.68 22.46 1.00
CA THR A 227 12.15 22.99 -0.26
C THR A 227 11.85 24.49 -0.15
N VAL A 228 11.24 24.92 0.95
CA VAL A 228 10.94 26.34 1.23
C VAL A 228 12.23 27.17 1.28
N MET A 229 13.28 26.66 1.97
CA MET A 229 14.60 27.30 2.01
C MET A 229 15.24 27.39 0.61
N GLU A 230 15.25 26.30 -0.16
CA GLU A 230 15.79 26.27 -1.54
C GLU A 230 15.07 27.25 -2.47
N LEU A 231 13.77 27.45 -2.26
CA LEU A 231 12.93 28.34 -3.07
C LEU A 231 13.00 29.81 -2.63
N GLY A 232 13.74 30.11 -1.55
CA GLY A 232 13.81 31.45 -0.95
C GLY A 232 12.46 31.93 -0.43
N ILE A 233 11.61 31.00 0.03
CA ILE A 233 10.32 31.30 0.63
C ILE A 233 10.53 31.41 2.14
N ASP A 234 9.98 32.47 2.74
CA ASP A 234 9.99 32.67 4.19
C ASP A 234 9.09 31.62 4.85
N ASP A 235 9.63 30.87 5.82
CA ASP A 235 8.95 29.77 6.50
C ASP A 235 7.92 30.24 7.53
N THR A 236 7.92 31.53 7.87
CA THR A 236 6.93 32.17 8.74
C THR A 236 5.67 32.62 8.01
N LYS A 237 5.66 32.54 6.67
CA LYS A 237 4.47 32.86 5.87
C LYS A 237 3.30 31.95 6.24
N GLU A 238 2.12 32.55 6.32
CA GLU A 238 0.89 31.84 6.68
C GLU A 238 0.63 30.65 5.75
N GLU A 239 0.86 30.79 4.45
CA GLU A 239 0.69 29.69 3.50
C GLU A 239 1.59 28.49 3.83
N VAL A 240 2.84 28.73 4.22
CA VAL A 240 3.78 27.68 4.60
C VAL A 240 3.33 27.03 5.91
N VAL A 241 2.95 27.84 6.90
CA VAL A 241 2.50 27.36 8.21
C VAL A 241 1.24 26.50 8.07
N LEU A 242 0.25 26.93 7.28
CA LEU A 242 -0.99 26.18 7.05
C LEU A 242 -0.73 24.86 6.31
N LEU A 243 0.12 24.86 5.28
CA LEU A 243 0.49 23.63 4.58
C LEU A 243 1.17 22.64 5.54
N ARG A 244 2.15 23.10 6.32
CA ARG A 244 2.82 22.25 7.31
C ARG A 244 1.84 21.75 8.37
N HIS A 245 0.91 22.58 8.84
CA HIS A 245 -0.12 22.16 9.80
C HIS A 245 -0.99 21.03 9.25
N VAL A 246 -1.48 21.15 8.00
CA VAL A 246 -2.23 20.09 7.32
C VAL A 246 -1.44 18.78 7.32
N ILE A 247 -0.17 18.85 6.93
CA ILE A 247 0.70 17.68 6.84
C ILE A 247 0.98 17.07 8.22
N LEU A 248 1.25 17.88 9.23
CA LEU A 248 1.54 17.41 10.58
C LEU A 248 0.30 16.85 11.29
N SER A 249 -0.91 17.19 10.82
CA SER A 249 -2.16 16.78 11.46
C SER A 249 -2.99 15.75 10.69
N HIS A 250 -2.56 15.29 9.52
CA HIS A 250 -3.41 14.51 8.62
C HIS A 250 -3.85 13.14 9.17
N HIS A 251 -3.10 12.51 10.07
CA HIS A 251 -3.56 11.32 10.79
C HIS A 251 -4.62 11.62 11.87
N GLY A 252 -4.94 12.89 12.14
CA GLY A 252 -6.08 13.31 12.96
C GLY A 252 -5.85 13.22 14.47
N LEU A 253 -5.44 12.05 14.96
CA LEU A 253 -5.24 11.76 16.37
C LEU A 253 -3.76 11.66 16.73
N LEU A 254 -3.43 12.06 17.96
CA LEU A 254 -2.06 11.99 18.48
C LEU A 254 -1.57 10.52 18.58
N GLU A 255 -2.48 9.60 18.92
CA GLU A 255 -2.19 8.17 18.97
C GLU A 255 -1.87 7.55 17.60
N TYR A 256 -2.23 8.23 16.49
CA TYR A 256 -1.90 7.80 15.13
C TYR A 256 -0.57 8.40 14.65
N GLY A 257 0.16 9.09 15.51
CA GLY A 257 1.50 9.61 15.24
C GLY A 257 1.55 11.07 14.77
N SER A 258 0.40 11.72 14.56
CA SER A 258 0.37 13.16 14.28
C SER A 258 0.84 13.96 15.50
N PRO A 259 1.83 14.87 15.37
CA PRO A 259 2.27 15.71 16.50
C PRO A 259 1.22 16.73 16.95
N VAL A 260 0.28 17.10 16.08
CA VAL A 260 -0.83 18.01 16.38
C VAL A 260 -2.12 17.51 15.75
N ARG A 261 -3.27 17.84 16.35
CA ARG A 261 -4.58 17.52 15.78
C ARG A 261 -4.98 18.55 14.70
N PRO A 262 -5.87 18.20 13.76
CA PRO A 262 -6.44 19.17 12.82
C PRO A 262 -7.08 20.36 13.56
N ARG A 263 -6.97 21.54 12.97
CA ARG A 263 -7.44 22.83 13.54
C ARG A 263 -8.01 23.78 12.49
N ILE A 264 -8.08 23.33 11.24
CA ILE A 264 -8.65 24.04 10.11
C ILE A 264 -9.47 23.04 9.28
N MET A 265 -10.43 23.53 8.51
CA MET A 265 -11.38 22.68 7.78
C MET A 265 -10.68 21.73 6.81
N GLU A 266 -9.66 22.21 6.13
CA GLU A 266 -8.91 21.42 5.15
C GLU A 266 -8.16 20.26 5.82
N ALA A 267 -7.56 20.48 6.98
CA ALA A 267 -6.88 19.43 7.73
C ALA A 267 -7.87 18.35 8.23
N GLU A 268 -9.05 18.76 8.71
CA GLU A 268 -10.11 17.83 9.12
C GLU A 268 -10.60 16.99 7.94
N ILE A 269 -10.87 17.63 6.80
CA ILE A 269 -11.34 16.94 5.61
C ILE A 269 -10.27 15.99 5.04
N ILE A 270 -9.00 16.39 5.02
CA ILE A 270 -7.92 15.51 4.55
C ILE A 270 -7.83 14.26 5.42
N HIS A 271 -7.89 14.41 6.74
CA HIS A 271 -7.91 13.27 7.67
C HIS A 271 -9.08 12.32 7.39
N MET A 272 -10.29 12.86 7.19
CA MET A 272 -11.47 12.06 6.89
C MET A 272 -11.37 11.36 5.53
N ILE A 273 -10.83 12.04 4.52
CA ILE A 273 -10.62 11.48 3.17
C ILE A 273 -9.62 10.34 3.21
N ASP A 274 -8.50 10.51 3.91
CA ASP A 274 -7.46 9.48 4.07
C ASP A 274 -8.05 8.20 4.69
N ASN A 275 -8.73 8.35 5.83
CA ASN A 275 -9.42 7.25 6.49
C ASN A 275 -10.47 6.57 5.60
N LEU A 276 -11.24 7.36 4.85
CA LEU A 276 -12.27 6.84 3.94
C LEU A 276 -11.63 6.00 2.83
N ASP A 277 -10.61 6.53 2.16
CA ASP A 277 -9.92 5.86 1.06
C ASP A 277 -9.27 4.56 1.52
N ALA A 278 -8.50 4.61 2.62
CA ALA A 278 -7.86 3.44 3.21
C ALA A 278 -8.89 2.37 3.61
N SER A 279 -10.00 2.77 4.26
CA SER A 279 -11.07 1.86 4.68
C SER A 279 -11.74 1.19 3.50
N MET A 280 -12.11 1.97 2.47
CA MET A 280 -12.80 1.45 1.29
C MET A 280 -11.88 0.53 0.47
N MET A 281 -10.59 0.82 0.37
CA MET A 281 -9.63 -0.05 -0.31
C MET A 281 -9.48 -1.39 0.44
N MET A 282 -9.35 -1.37 1.78
CA MET A 282 -9.27 -2.61 2.58
C MET A 282 -10.55 -3.45 2.46
N MET A 283 -11.72 -2.81 2.55
CA MET A 283 -13.01 -3.49 2.43
C MET A 283 -13.21 -4.10 1.04
N SER A 284 -13.01 -3.31 -0.01
CA SER A 284 -13.18 -3.79 -1.39
C SER A 284 -12.22 -4.93 -1.73
N THR A 285 -10.95 -4.82 -1.29
CA THR A 285 -9.95 -5.90 -1.46
C THR A 285 -10.41 -7.18 -0.76
N ALA A 286 -10.89 -7.10 0.48
CA ALA A 286 -11.35 -8.28 1.21
C ALA A 286 -12.63 -8.88 0.61
N LEU A 287 -13.59 -8.05 0.18
CA LEU A 287 -14.84 -8.48 -0.43
C LEU A 287 -14.64 -9.07 -1.84
N ALA A 288 -13.57 -8.71 -2.54
CA ALA A 288 -13.21 -9.32 -3.82
C ALA A 288 -12.83 -10.81 -3.68
N LEU A 289 -12.42 -11.26 -2.48
CA LEU A 289 -11.93 -12.61 -2.21
C LEU A 289 -13.02 -13.60 -1.74
N VAL A 290 -14.27 -13.17 -1.62
CA VAL A 290 -15.39 -14.01 -1.17
C VAL A 290 -16.53 -13.99 -2.19
N ASP A 291 -17.35 -15.04 -2.19
CA ASP A 291 -18.51 -15.13 -3.08
C ASP A 291 -19.68 -14.28 -2.55
N LYS A 292 -20.65 -13.98 -3.43
CA LYS A 292 -21.90 -13.34 -3.01
C LYS A 292 -22.55 -14.21 -1.92
N GLY A 293 -23.05 -13.57 -0.86
CA GLY A 293 -23.65 -14.25 0.27
C GLY A 293 -22.66 -14.71 1.35
N GLU A 294 -21.37 -14.43 1.20
CA GLU A 294 -20.34 -14.81 2.17
C GLU A 294 -19.81 -13.63 3.00
N MET A 295 -19.11 -13.97 4.10
CA MET A 295 -18.43 -13.03 4.99
C MET A 295 -16.92 -13.07 4.76
N THR A 296 -16.26 -11.90 4.78
CA THR A 296 -14.80 -11.83 4.81
C THR A 296 -14.25 -12.36 6.13
N ASN A 297 -12.97 -12.74 6.11
CA ASN A 297 -12.19 -12.85 7.33
C ASN A 297 -12.13 -11.51 8.07
N LYS A 298 -11.80 -11.57 9.37
CA LYS A 298 -11.61 -10.38 10.19
C LYS A 298 -10.40 -9.58 9.70
N ILE A 299 -10.56 -8.28 9.58
CA ILE A 299 -9.50 -7.35 9.16
C ILE A 299 -9.03 -6.59 10.39
N PHE A 300 -7.79 -6.85 10.84
CA PHE A 300 -7.23 -6.25 12.06
C PHE A 300 -7.28 -4.71 12.05
N ALA A 301 -6.87 -4.11 10.92
CA ALA A 301 -6.87 -2.64 10.73
C ALA A 301 -8.27 -2.00 10.67
N MET A 302 -9.34 -2.81 10.63
CA MET A 302 -10.74 -2.36 10.61
C MET A 302 -11.46 -2.76 11.90
N ASP A 303 -10.78 -2.60 13.04
CA ASP A 303 -11.27 -3.00 14.37
C ASP A 303 -11.62 -4.48 14.47
N ASN A 304 -10.87 -5.32 13.74
CA ASN A 304 -11.06 -6.77 13.72
C ASN A 304 -12.47 -7.20 13.24
N ARG A 305 -13.11 -6.38 12.39
CA ARG A 305 -14.44 -6.63 11.82
C ARG A 305 -14.37 -7.53 10.58
N SER A 306 -15.47 -8.25 10.33
CA SER A 306 -15.74 -8.98 9.09
C SER A 306 -16.86 -8.26 8.32
N PHE A 307 -16.84 -8.39 6.99
CA PHE A 307 -17.77 -7.69 6.10
C PHE A 307 -18.53 -8.69 5.23
N TYR A 308 -19.82 -8.44 4.99
CA TYR A 308 -20.69 -9.28 4.17
C TYR A 308 -20.65 -8.82 2.71
N LYS A 309 -20.59 -9.75 1.75
CA LYS A 309 -20.78 -9.44 0.33
C LYS A 309 -22.24 -9.70 -0.05
N PRO A 310 -23.04 -8.64 -0.30
CA PRO A 310 -24.45 -8.81 -0.59
C PRO A 310 -24.71 -9.70 -1.80
N ASP A 311 -25.65 -10.63 -1.66
CA ASP A 311 -26.23 -11.37 -2.78
C ASP A 311 -27.43 -10.61 -3.35
N LEU A 312 -27.14 -9.38 -3.79
CA LEU A 312 -28.08 -8.52 -4.48
C LEU A 312 -27.56 -8.30 -5.91
N ASP A 313 -28.47 -8.15 -6.85
CA ASP A 313 -28.19 -7.79 -8.24
C ASP A 313 -27.88 -6.30 -8.38
#